data_AF-A0AA88IEX5-F1
#
_entry.id   AF-A0AA88IEX5-F1
#
_cell.length_a   1.000
_cell.length_b   1.000
_cell.length_c   1.000
_cell.angle_alpha   90.00
_cell.angle_beta   90.00
_cell.angle_gamma   90.00
#
_symmetry.space_group_name_H-M   'P 1'
#
loop_
_entity.id
_entity.type
_entity.pdbx_description
1 polymer ?
#
loop_
_entity_poly.entity_id
_entity_poly.type
_entity_poly.pdbx_seq_one_letter_code
_entity_poly.pdbx_strand_id
1 'polypeptide(L)'
;MYVSIIGRTWKSKVREVIQKIKAEKAACYIVTTLDDIAWLLNLRGSDIPYNPLFFSFVVVCPDGRLHLFVDSDKVTVAVRQHLHLEPGSFVEIDIRESGAEGIALDVKVELHAYEELKDFIHSMVGTTDQGQFWFSPFCSQSIVSVIPKSRRLCKTSPITLMKNVKNPVELQGILESHIRDGAALCEFFSWLEQTVDSSEVDELTAVEKSREFRSSYENFVGLSFSTIASSGPNGAFVHYKPKEETCRKLSREEMFLLDSGAHYKDGTTDVTRTVHLGVPTDFQRECYTRVLKGHIAIRNTVCPVKTKGNQLDCLARIHLWNVGLDYNHGTGHGVGHYLNVHEDPIGIHRRPYPEDPGLDVGMVISNEPGYYQEGGFGIRIENLVHVVAASTNYNCGKFVTFEDLTFVPHQRKLIDPGLLTSDEVSYIDSYHTLCREKVGALLRSLGKTEALKWLIRETEPLG
;
A
#
# COMPACT_ATOMS: atom_id res chain seq x y z
N MET A 1 -8.36 -16.91 3.14
CA MET A 1 -6.97 -16.66 3.64
C MET A 1 -6.85 -17.12 5.09
N TYR A 2 -5.68 -17.62 5.50
CA TYR A 2 -5.47 -18.11 6.86
C TYR A 2 -5.40 -16.97 7.90
N VAL A 3 -5.91 -17.22 9.12
CA VAL A 3 -5.84 -16.27 10.24
C VAL A 3 -4.40 -15.96 10.63
N SER A 4 -3.47 -16.90 10.43
CA SER A 4 -2.03 -16.70 10.66
C SER A 4 -1.42 -15.58 9.81
N ILE A 5 -2.07 -15.19 8.71
CA ILE A 5 -1.61 -14.13 7.80
C ILE A 5 -2.37 -12.82 8.04
N ILE A 6 -3.65 -12.87 8.42
CA ILE A 6 -4.50 -11.67 8.56
C ILE A 6 -4.63 -11.21 10.02
N GLY A 7 -4.34 -12.07 10.99
CA GLY A 7 -4.49 -11.79 12.42
C GLY A 7 -5.94 -11.72 12.94
N ARG A 8 -6.93 -11.63 12.05
CA ARG A 8 -8.35 -11.48 12.41
C ARG A 8 -9.25 -12.35 11.52
N THR A 9 -10.27 -12.97 12.14
CA THR A 9 -11.31 -13.70 11.41
C THR A 9 -12.29 -12.73 10.74
N TRP A 10 -12.91 -13.13 9.63
CA TRP A 10 -13.97 -12.36 8.98
C TRP A 10 -15.15 -12.11 9.94
N LYS A 11 -15.45 -13.09 10.81
CA LYS A 11 -16.48 -13.04 11.85
C LYS A 11 -16.25 -11.86 12.81
N SER A 12 -15.02 -11.69 13.28
CA SER A 12 -14.65 -10.57 14.16
C SER A 12 -14.76 -9.22 13.46
N LYS A 13 -14.42 -9.15 12.17
CA LYS A 13 -14.56 -7.93 11.36
C LYS A 13 -16.03 -7.56 11.15
N VAL A 14 -16.86 -8.54 10.78
CA VAL A 14 -18.32 -8.37 10.61
C VAL A 14 -18.99 -7.89 11.89
N ARG A 15 -18.62 -8.48 13.05
CA ARG A 15 -19.09 -8.04 14.36
C ARG A 15 -18.87 -6.54 14.58
N GLU A 16 -17.67 -6.04 14.33
CA GLU A 16 -17.35 -4.61 14.50
C GLU A 16 -18.09 -3.71 13.50
N VAL A 17 -18.29 -4.19 12.26
CA VAL A 17 -19.12 -3.48 11.28
C VAL A 17 -20.57 -3.40 11.75
N ILE A 18 -21.15 -4.49 12.26
CA ILE A 18 -22.51 -4.52 12.82
C ILE A 18 -22.63 -3.55 14.01
N GLN A 19 -21.63 -3.50 14.90
CA GLN A 19 -21.61 -2.52 16.00
C GLN A 19 -21.64 -1.09 15.48
N LYS A 20 -20.87 -0.77 14.43
CA LYS A 20 -20.89 0.57 13.80
C LYS A 20 -22.22 0.89 13.12
N ILE A 21 -22.84 -0.08 12.44
CA ILE A 21 -24.18 0.09 11.84
C ILE A 21 -25.22 0.39 12.91
N LYS A 22 -25.20 -0.35 14.03
CA LYS A 22 -26.11 -0.13 15.16
C LYS A 22 -25.90 1.24 15.80
N ALA A 23 -24.66 1.67 15.99
CA ALA A 23 -24.33 2.98 16.54
C ALA A 23 -24.87 4.14 15.66
N GLU A 24 -24.80 3.97 14.34
CA GLU A 24 -25.36 4.93 13.36
C GLU A 24 -26.88 4.79 13.17
N LYS A 25 -27.52 3.82 13.82
CA LYS A 25 -28.95 3.47 13.63
C LYS A 25 -29.30 3.26 12.16
N ALA A 26 -28.35 2.72 11.39
CA ALA A 26 -28.49 2.46 9.97
C ALA A 26 -29.28 1.16 9.74
N ALA A 27 -30.08 1.13 8.67
CA ALA A 27 -30.82 -0.04 8.24
C ALA A 27 -29.89 -1.18 7.81
N CYS A 28 -28.82 -0.84 7.09
CA CYS A 28 -27.74 -1.72 6.69
C CYS A 28 -26.55 -0.87 6.21
N TYR A 29 -25.42 -1.52 5.96
CA TYR A 29 -24.30 -0.95 5.20
C TYR A 29 -24.14 -1.67 3.86
N ILE A 30 -24.14 -0.89 2.77
CA ILE A 30 -23.95 -1.37 1.39
C ILE A 30 -22.48 -1.16 1.03
N VAL A 31 -21.74 -2.26 1.00
CA VAL A 31 -20.32 -2.30 0.63
C VAL A 31 -20.20 -2.44 -0.89
N THR A 32 -19.61 -1.44 -1.53
CA THR A 32 -19.43 -1.40 -2.99
C THR A 32 -17.97 -1.41 -3.45
N THR A 33 -17.03 -1.17 -2.54
CA THR A 33 -15.60 -1.18 -2.80
C THR A 33 -15.06 -2.61 -2.63
N LEU A 34 -14.37 -3.11 -3.64
CA LEU A 34 -14.00 -4.53 -3.71
C LEU A 34 -12.91 -4.91 -2.70
N ASP A 35 -12.02 -3.98 -2.36
CA ASP A 35 -11.00 -4.12 -1.32
C ASP A 35 -11.60 -4.18 0.08
N ASP A 36 -12.65 -3.40 0.37
CA ASP A 36 -13.42 -3.54 1.62
C ASP A 36 -14.06 -4.93 1.72
N ILE A 37 -14.65 -5.44 0.63
CA ILE A 37 -15.28 -6.77 0.61
C ILE A 37 -14.23 -7.86 0.80
N ALA A 38 -13.12 -7.79 0.06
CA ALA A 38 -12.01 -8.73 0.18
C ALA A 38 -11.41 -8.73 1.60
N TRP A 39 -11.25 -7.54 2.21
CA TRP A 39 -10.77 -7.42 3.58
C TRP A 39 -11.77 -7.95 4.60
N LEU A 40 -13.05 -7.60 4.48
CA LEU A 40 -14.12 -7.99 5.40
C LEU A 40 -14.25 -9.52 5.47
N LEU A 41 -14.26 -10.16 4.30
CA LEU A 41 -14.50 -11.59 4.16
C LEU A 41 -13.24 -12.45 4.20
N ASN A 42 -12.05 -11.85 4.30
CA ASN A 42 -10.76 -12.56 4.20
C ASN A 42 -10.62 -13.39 2.90
N LEU A 43 -11.16 -12.87 1.80
CA LEU A 43 -11.12 -13.46 0.47
C LEU A 43 -10.25 -12.63 -0.47
N ARG A 44 -9.75 -13.26 -1.53
CA ARG A 44 -8.97 -12.63 -2.59
C ARG A 44 -9.40 -13.21 -3.93
N GLY A 45 -9.21 -12.45 -4.99
CA GLY A 45 -9.52 -12.84 -6.36
C GLY A 45 -8.46 -12.35 -7.33
N SER A 46 -8.75 -12.43 -8.61
CA SER A 46 -7.86 -11.98 -9.69
C SER A 46 -8.65 -11.37 -10.85
N ASP A 47 -9.83 -10.80 -10.58
CA ASP A 47 -10.69 -10.23 -11.61
C ASP A 47 -10.12 -8.92 -12.19
N ILE A 48 -9.26 -8.24 -11.43
CA ILE A 48 -8.67 -6.96 -11.79
C ILE A 48 -7.15 -7.14 -11.86
N PRO A 49 -6.50 -6.78 -12.98
CA PRO A 49 -5.04 -6.79 -13.06
C PRO A 49 -4.42 -6.01 -11.91
N TYR A 50 -3.40 -6.59 -11.28
CA TYR A 50 -2.64 -6.00 -10.16
C TYR A 50 -3.43 -5.71 -8.87
N ASN A 51 -4.71 -6.07 -8.78
CA ASN A 51 -5.47 -5.91 -7.55
C ASN A 51 -6.10 -7.27 -7.22
N PRO A 52 -5.75 -7.92 -6.09
CA PRO A 52 -6.17 -9.29 -5.78
C PRO A 52 -7.63 -9.35 -5.29
N LEU A 53 -8.53 -8.81 -6.11
CA LEU A 53 -9.93 -8.52 -5.83
C LEU A 53 -10.85 -9.31 -6.77
N PHE A 54 -12.13 -9.35 -6.42
CA PHE A 54 -13.17 -10.05 -7.17
C PHE A 54 -14.44 -9.19 -7.20
N PHE A 55 -15.09 -9.13 -8.37
CA PHE A 55 -16.34 -8.39 -8.56
C PHE A 55 -17.41 -8.95 -7.62
N SER A 56 -17.84 -8.11 -6.69
CA SER A 56 -18.83 -8.47 -5.69
C SER A 56 -19.46 -7.25 -5.04
N PHE A 57 -20.57 -7.47 -4.35
CA PHE A 57 -21.14 -6.53 -3.39
C PHE A 57 -21.47 -7.25 -2.09
N VAL A 58 -21.48 -6.51 -0.98
CA VAL A 58 -21.96 -7.04 0.31
C VAL A 58 -22.96 -6.06 0.91
N VAL A 59 -24.10 -6.56 1.40
CA VAL A 59 -24.98 -5.82 2.29
C VAL A 59 -24.89 -6.43 3.68
N VAL A 60 -24.47 -5.64 4.67
CA VAL A 60 -24.37 -6.04 6.08
C VAL A 60 -25.57 -5.47 6.84
N CYS A 61 -26.38 -6.34 7.42
CA CYS A 61 -27.54 -5.97 8.21
C CYS A 61 -27.24 -6.02 9.73
N PRO A 62 -27.87 -5.17 10.55
CA PRO A 62 -27.64 -5.12 12.00
C PRO A 62 -28.10 -6.38 12.75
N ASP A 63 -28.91 -7.22 12.11
CA ASP A 63 -29.44 -8.48 12.63
C ASP A 63 -28.58 -9.71 12.28
N GLY A 64 -27.39 -9.51 11.70
CA GLY A 64 -26.44 -10.60 11.39
C GLY A 64 -26.56 -11.17 9.99
N ARG A 65 -27.54 -10.75 9.18
CA ARG A 65 -27.59 -11.14 7.77
C ARG A 65 -26.51 -10.43 6.96
N LEU A 66 -25.75 -11.22 6.19
CA LEU A 66 -24.77 -10.77 5.21
C LEU A 66 -25.20 -11.25 3.83
N HIS A 67 -25.55 -10.35 2.92
CA HIS A 67 -25.90 -10.68 1.55
C HIS A 67 -24.69 -10.46 0.66
N LEU A 68 -24.08 -11.53 0.14
CA LEU A 68 -22.94 -11.50 -0.78
C LEU A 68 -23.43 -11.70 -2.22
N PHE A 69 -23.28 -10.67 -3.04
CA PHE A 69 -23.60 -10.67 -4.46
C PHE A 69 -22.33 -10.96 -5.24
N VAL A 70 -22.25 -12.13 -5.87
CA VAL A 70 -21.06 -12.59 -6.59
C VAL A 70 -21.46 -13.62 -7.64
N ASP A 71 -20.69 -13.72 -8.71
CA ASP A 71 -20.82 -14.82 -9.67
C ASP A 71 -20.61 -16.17 -8.95
N SER A 72 -21.61 -17.05 -9.00
CA SER A 72 -21.61 -18.33 -8.31
C SER A 72 -20.49 -19.26 -8.77
N ASP A 73 -20.03 -19.11 -10.02
CA ASP A 73 -18.97 -19.95 -10.59
C ASP A 73 -17.61 -19.68 -9.94
N LYS A 74 -17.46 -18.50 -9.30
CA LYS A 74 -16.25 -18.13 -8.55
C LYS A 74 -16.23 -18.68 -7.12
N VAL A 75 -17.36 -19.22 -6.63
CA VAL A 75 -17.51 -19.69 -5.25
C VAL A 75 -17.05 -21.15 -5.11
N THR A 76 -15.74 -21.31 -4.90
CA THR A 76 -15.12 -22.64 -4.70
C THR A 76 -15.57 -23.32 -3.40
N VAL A 77 -15.34 -24.63 -3.29
CA VAL A 77 -15.62 -25.42 -2.07
C VAL A 77 -14.94 -24.82 -0.84
N ALA A 78 -13.70 -24.34 -0.98
CA ALA A 78 -12.97 -23.70 0.12
C ALA A 78 -13.65 -22.40 0.57
N VAL A 79 -14.23 -21.62 -0.35
CA VAL A 79 -14.99 -20.40 -0.02
C VAL A 79 -16.30 -20.77 0.68
N ARG A 80 -17.02 -21.80 0.19
CA ARG A 80 -18.25 -22.31 0.83
C ARG A 80 -18.02 -22.72 2.28
N GLN A 81 -16.93 -23.44 2.53
CA GLN A 81 -16.54 -23.85 3.88
C GLN A 81 -16.14 -22.65 4.75
N HIS A 82 -15.31 -21.74 4.22
CA HIS A 82 -14.82 -20.56 4.94
C HIS A 82 -15.94 -19.59 5.37
N LEU A 83 -16.95 -19.41 4.52
CA LEU A 83 -18.11 -18.54 4.79
C LEU A 83 -19.32 -19.28 5.36
N HIS A 84 -19.22 -20.59 5.61
CA HIS A 84 -20.32 -21.43 6.12
C HIS A 84 -21.61 -21.35 5.28
N LEU A 85 -21.50 -21.57 3.96
CA LEU A 85 -22.59 -21.39 2.99
C LEU A 85 -23.53 -22.59 2.85
N GLU A 86 -23.40 -23.61 3.70
CA GLU A 86 -24.30 -24.78 3.66
C GLU A 86 -25.72 -24.40 4.13
N PRO A 87 -26.78 -24.94 3.52
CA PRO A 87 -28.16 -24.59 3.89
C PRO A 87 -28.43 -24.72 5.39
N GLY A 88 -29.01 -23.68 5.99
CA GLY A 88 -29.31 -23.64 7.43
C GLY A 88 -28.11 -23.37 8.34
N SER A 89 -26.91 -23.18 7.78
CA SER A 89 -25.74 -22.79 8.56
C SER A 89 -25.80 -21.33 9.00
N PHE A 90 -25.38 -21.10 10.24
CA PHE A 90 -25.12 -19.79 10.80
C PHE A 90 -23.87 -19.87 11.65
N VAL A 91 -23.30 -18.71 11.92
CA VAL A 91 -22.13 -18.56 12.77
C VAL A 91 -22.52 -17.67 13.93
N GLU A 92 -22.53 -18.24 15.13
CA GLU A 92 -22.71 -17.46 16.33
C GLU A 92 -21.51 -16.52 16.52
N ILE A 93 -21.79 -15.23 16.64
CA ILE A 93 -20.82 -14.21 17.05
C ILE A 93 -21.31 -13.51 18.30
N ASP A 94 -20.36 -13.21 19.17
CA ASP A 94 -20.60 -12.50 20.40
C ASP A 94 -20.46 -11.00 20.16
N ILE A 95 -21.55 -10.23 20.21
CA ILE A 95 -21.54 -8.78 19.93
C ILE A 95 -21.24 -7.92 21.17
N ARG A 96 -20.75 -8.51 22.28
CA ARG A 96 -20.38 -7.77 23.51
C ARG A 96 -19.67 -6.44 23.22
N GLU A 97 -20.16 -5.38 23.86
CA GLU A 97 -19.28 -4.30 24.30
C GLU A 97 -18.58 -4.79 25.57
N SER A 98 -17.29 -4.49 25.74
CA SER A 98 -16.50 -4.98 26.89
C SER A 98 -17.21 -4.64 28.22
N GLY A 99 -17.73 -5.65 28.93
CA GLY A 99 -18.27 -5.52 30.30
C GLY A 99 -19.79 -5.72 30.48
N ALA A 100 -20.57 -6.10 29.47
CA ALA A 100 -22.00 -6.39 29.59
C ALA A 100 -22.36 -7.89 29.40
N GLU A 101 -23.43 -8.36 30.03
CA GLU A 101 -24.04 -9.68 29.76
C GLU A 101 -24.61 -9.71 28.33
N GLY A 102 -24.13 -10.63 27.50
CA GLY A 102 -24.31 -10.60 26.04
C GLY A 102 -25.57 -11.30 25.52
N ILE A 103 -26.04 -10.86 24.35
CA ILE A 103 -26.96 -11.59 23.46
C ILE A 103 -26.11 -12.12 22.30
N ALA A 104 -26.08 -13.44 22.12
CA ALA A 104 -25.47 -14.08 20.95
C ALA A 104 -26.19 -13.65 19.67
N LEU A 105 -25.44 -13.39 18.60
CA LEU A 105 -26.02 -13.08 17.29
C LEU A 105 -25.57 -14.09 16.25
N ASP A 106 -26.56 -14.72 15.62
CA ASP A 106 -26.33 -15.62 14.50
C ASP A 106 -26.06 -14.80 13.24
N VAL A 107 -24.83 -14.90 12.72
CA VAL A 107 -24.47 -14.35 11.42
C VAL A 107 -24.70 -15.38 10.35
N LYS A 108 -25.47 -15.00 9.33
CA LYS A 108 -25.80 -15.84 8.18
C LYS A 108 -25.36 -15.15 6.90
N VAL A 109 -24.56 -15.85 6.09
CA VAL A 109 -24.16 -15.37 4.77
C VAL A 109 -25.10 -15.97 3.72
N GLU A 110 -25.72 -15.12 2.92
CA GLU A 110 -26.61 -15.49 1.83
C GLU A 110 -25.99 -15.09 0.50
N LEU A 111 -25.92 -16.03 -0.45
CA LEU A 111 -25.42 -15.77 -1.79
C LEU A 111 -26.55 -15.28 -2.70
N HIS A 112 -26.24 -14.27 -3.51
CA HIS A 112 -27.10 -13.67 -4.53
C HIS A 112 -26.30 -13.55 -5.83
N ALA A 113 -26.98 -13.55 -6.98
CA ALA A 113 -26.30 -13.27 -8.24
C ALA A 113 -25.78 -11.82 -8.25
N TYR A 114 -24.67 -11.57 -8.95
CA TYR A 114 -24.01 -10.26 -8.95
C TYR A 114 -24.94 -9.13 -9.40
N GLU A 115 -25.82 -9.42 -10.37
CA GLU A 115 -26.73 -8.48 -11.01
C GLU A 115 -27.93 -8.10 -10.11
N GLU A 116 -28.24 -8.91 -9.09
CA GLU A 116 -29.44 -8.77 -8.26
C GLU A 116 -29.35 -7.65 -7.22
N LEU A 117 -28.17 -7.06 -7.00
CA LEU A 117 -27.96 -6.06 -5.95
C LEU A 117 -28.97 -4.91 -6.01
N LYS A 118 -29.19 -4.35 -7.21
CA LYS A 118 -30.02 -3.16 -7.36
C LYS A 118 -31.48 -3.44 -6.98
N ASP A 119 -32.02 -4.55 -7.48
CA ASP A 119 -33.40 -4.96 -7.21
C ASP A 119 -33.56 -5.37 -5.75
N PHE A 120 -32.54 -6.02 -5.18
CA PHE A 120 -32.48 -6.34 -3.76
C PHE A 120 -32.54 -5.08 -2.87
N ILE A 121 -31.72 -4.06 -3.15
CA ILE A 121 -31.73 -2.79 -2.40
C ILE A 121 -33.08 -2.10 -2.57
N HIS A 122 -33.63 -2.08 -3.79
CA HIS A 122 -34.94 -1.48 -4.04
C HIS A 122 -36.06 -2.16 -3.21
N SER A 123 -36.07 -3.49 -3.17
CA SER A 123 -36.99 -4.27 -2.34
C SER A 123 -36.79 -4.02 -0.83
N MET A 124 -35.53 -3.98 -0.38
CA MET A 124 -35.20 -3.71 1.03
C MET A 124 -35.64 -2.31 1.47
N VAL A 125 -35.51 -1.30 0.60
CA VAL A 125 -36.04 0.05 0.85
C VAL A 125 -37.56 0.04 1.02
N GLY A 126 -38.29 -0.77 0.24
CA GLY A 126 -39.74 -0.88 0.33
C GLY A 126 -40.26 -1.64 1.56
N THR A 127 -39.42 -2.50 2.16
CA THR A 127 -39.81 -3.40 3.27
C THR A 127 -39.22 -3.00 4.62
N THR A 128 -38.23 -2.11 4.65
CA THR A 128 -37.61 -1.63 5.89
C THR A 128 -38.26 -0.32 6.31
N ASP A 129 -38.98 -0.29 7.43
CA ASP A 129 -39.72 0.90 7.86
C ASP A 129 -38.86 2.00 8.51
N GLN A 130 -37.69 1.65 9.05
CA GLN A 130 -36.82 2.56 9.81
C GLN A 130 -35.36 2.52 9.35
N GLY A 131 -34.59 3.53 9.74
CA GLY A 131 -33.16 3.62 9.46
C GLY A 131 -32.81 4.14 8.07
N GLN A 132 -31.60 4.68 7.98
CA GLN A 132 -30.98 5.12 6.74
C GLN A 132 -30.07 4.02 6.18
N PHE A 133 -29.95 3.95 4.87
CA PHE A 133 -29.05 3.04 4.16
C PHE A 133 -27.69 3.68 4.07
N TRP A 134 -26.70 3.07 4.71
CA TRP A 134 -25.32 3.56 4.69
C TRP A 134 -24.61 3.08 3.43
N PHE A 135 -23.99 4.01 2.71
CA PHE A 135 -23.06 3.75 1.62
C PHE A 135 -21.91 4.77 1.64
N SER A 136 -20.79 4.43 1.01
CA SER A 136 -19.63 5.33 0.91
C SER A 136 -19.84 6.45 -0.13
N PRO A 137 -19.11 7.58 -0.03
CA PRO A 137 -19.19 8.65 -1.03
C PRO A 137 -18.86 8.23 -2.47
N PHE A 138 -18.18 7.09 -2.65
CA PHE A 138 -17.79 6.54 -3.96
C PHE A 138 -18.81 5.53 -4.52
N CYS A 139 -19.93 5.31 -3.84
CA CYS A 139 -21.00 4.43 -4.31
C CYS A 139 -21.56 4.91 -5.66
N SER A 140 -21.83 3.98 -6.57
CA SER A 140 -22.32 4.32 -7.91
C SER A 140 -23.71 4.98 -7.87
N GLN A 141 -23.96 5.92 -8.77
CA GLN A 141 -25.25 6.59 -8.87
C GLN A 141 -26.41 5.61 -9.13
N SER A 142 -26.16 4.49 -9.81
CA SER A 142 -27.16 3.45 -10.05
C SER A 142 -27.72 2.90 -8.73
N ILE A 143 -26.85 2.58 -7.78
CA ILE A 143 -27.23 2.08 -6.45
C ILE A 143 -27.86 3.19 -5.62
N VAL A 144 -27.25 4.38 -5.58
CA VAL A 144 -27.74 5.49 -4.76
C VAL A 144 -29.15 5.95 -5.22
N SER A 145 -29.45 5.84 -6.51
CA SER A 145 -30.72 6.30 -7.09
C SER A 145 -31.94 5.53 -6.60
N VAL A 146 -31.80 4.25 -6.22
CA VAL A 146 -32.92 3.43 -5.72
C VAL A 146 -33.25 3.70 -4.25
N ILE A 147 -32.39 4.45 -3.55
CA ILE A 147 -32.60 4.86 -2.15
C ILE A 147 -33.17 6.29 -2.12
N PRO A 148 -34.34 6.54 -1.51
CA PRO A 148 -34.89 7.89 -1.35
C PRO A 148 -33.92 8.82 -0.64
N LYS A 149 -33.82 10.10 -1.07
CA LYS A 149 -32.87 11.07 -0.49
C LYS A 149 -32.94 11.16 1.04
N SER A 150 -34.14 11.11 1.62
CA SER A 150 -34.37 11.14 3.08
C SER A 150 -33.80 9.94 3.83
N ARG A 151 -33.56 8.82 3.15
CA ARG A 151 -33.08 7.55 3.71
C ARG A 151 -31.60 7.27 3.42
N ARG A 152 -30.85 8.24 2.91
CA ARG A 152 -29.43 8.07 2.57
C ARG A 152 -28.54 8.47 3.73
N LEU A 153 -27.62 7.59 4.13
CA LEU A 153 -26.50 7.90 5.02
C LEU A 153 -25.20 7.79 4.22
N CYS A 154 -24.76 8.91 3.65
CA CYS A 154 -23.49 8.99 2.91
C CYS A 154 -22.36 9.35 3.88
N LYS A 155 -21.54 8.36 4.25
CA LYS A 155 -20.40 8.51 5.16
C LYS A 155 -19.28 7.57 4.75
N THR A 156 -18.04 7.91 5.07
CA THR A 156 -16.89 7.02 4.83
C THR A 156 -17.11 5.62 5.36
N SER A 157 -16.67 4.64 4.58
CA SER A 157 -16.82 3.23 4.90
C SER A 157 -16.22 2.92 6.27
N PRO A 158 -16.97 2.26 7.18
CA PRO A 158 -16.42 1.80 8.45
C PRO A 158 -15.32 0.76 8.22
N ILE A 159 -15.42 -0.03 7.14
CA ILE A 159 -14.45 -1.06 6.77
C ILE A 159 -13.16 -0.40 6.29
N THR A 160 -13.25 0.63 5.45
CA THR A 160 -12.08 1.39 4.98
C THR A 160 -11.29 1.97 6.15
N LEU A 161 -11.97 2.56 7.15
CA LEU A 161 -11.30 3.07 8.36
C LEU A 161 -10.67 1.94 9.20
N MET A 162 -11.31 0.78 9.27
CA MET A 162 -10.81 -0.38 10.03
C MET A 162 -9.58 -1.02 9.38
N LYS A 163 -9.57 -1.17 8.05
CA LYS A 163 -8.43 -1.77 7.33
C LYS A 163 -7.24 -0.82 7.18
N ASN A 164 -7.48 0.48 7.30
CA ASN A 164 -6.42 1.49 7.25
C ASN A 164 -5.38 1.28 8.37
N VAL A 165 -5.81 0.80 9.54
CA VAL A 165 -4.94 0.47 10.68
C VAL A 165 -4.62 -1.04 10.68
N LYS A 166 -3.38 -1.40 10.39
CA LYS A 166 -2.93 -2.79 10.30
C LYS A 166 -2.68 -3.35 11.70
N ASN A 167 -3.13 -4.57 11.94
CA ASN A 167 -2.86 -5.26 13.20
C ASN A 167 -1.44 -5.85 13.23
N PRO A 168 -0.91 -6.28 14.39
CA PRO A 168 0.46 -6.77 14.49
C PRO A 168 0.83 -7.94 13.55
N VAL A 169 -0.12 -8.82 13.23
CA VAL A 169 0.12 -9.93 12.29
C VAL A 169 0.24 -9.39 10.86
N GLU A 170 -0.64 -8.45 10.47
CA GLU A 170 -0.56 -7.80 9.16
C GLU A 170 0.74 -7.00 9.01
N LEU A 171 1.17 -6.25 10.04
CA LEU A 171 2.42 -5.49 10.01
C LEU A 171 3.64 -6.40 9.90
N GLN A 172 3.65 -7.53 10.62
CA GLN A 172 4.72 -8.51 10.53
C GLN A 172 4.80 -9.13 9.12
N GLY A 173 3.65 -9.49 8.54
CA GLY A 173 3.59 -9.99 7.16
C GLY A 173 4.10 -8.97 6.13
N ILE A 174 3.71 -7.71 6.29
CA ILE A 174 4.20 -6.61 5.43
C ILE A 174 5.71 -6.47 5.56
N LEU A 175 6.25 -6.46 6.78
CA LEU A 175 7.69 -6.39 7.02
C LEU A 175 8.43 -7.54 6.32
N GLU A 176 7.96 -8.78 6.50
CA GLU A 176 8.56 -9.97 5.86
C GLU A 176 8.49 -9.92 4.33
N SER A 177 7.38 -9.44 3.78
CA SER A 177 7.24 -9.26 2.33
C SER A 177 8.24 -8.24 1.78
N HIS A 178 8.51 -7.15 2.51
CA HIS A 178 9.49 -6.15 2.10
C HIS A 178 10.94 -6.64 2.23
N ILE A 179 11.24 -7.55 3.18
CA ILE A 179 12.56 -8.19 3.25
C ILE A 179 12.79 -9.06 2.01
N ARG A 180 11.78 -9.84 1.59
CA ARG A 180 11.84 -10.62 0.33
C ARG A 180 11.96 -9.72 -0.90
N ASP A 181 11.18 -8.66 -0.96
CA ASP A 181 11.22 -7.70 -2.08
C ASP A 181 12.57 -6.97 -2.16
N GLY A 182 13.12 -6.57 -1.00
CA GLY A 182 14.45 -5.99 -0.90
C GLY A 182 15.55 -6.94 -1.38
N ALA A 183 15.45 -8.23 -1.05
CA ALA A 183 16.38 -9.26 -1.52
C ALA A 183 16.29 -9.44 -3.05
N ALA A 184 15.07 -9.48 -3.61
CA ALA A 184 14.84 -9.53 -5.05
C ALA A 184 15.42 -8.31 -5.77
N LEU A 185 15.26 -7.11 -5.21
CA LEU A 185 15.82 -5.89 -5.77
C LEU A 185 17.36 -5.82 -5.66
N CYS A 186 17.95 -6.37 -4.60
CA CYS A 186 19.40 -6.52 -4.52
C CYS A 186 19.94 -7.45 -5.61
N GLU A 187 19.26 -8.56 -5.89
CA GLU A 187 19.60 -9.43 -7.03
C GLU A 187 19.44 -8.70 -8.36
N PHE A 188 18.34 -7.96 -8.55
CA PHE A 188 18.08 -7.18 -9.75
C PHE A 188 19.16 -6.12 -10.01
N PHE A 189 19.49 -5.27 -9.02
CA PHE A 189 20.48 -4.22 -9.21
C PHE A 189 21.90 -4.78 -9.36
N SER A 190 22.23 -5.88 -8.66
CA SER A 190 23.49 -6.60 -8.86
C SER A 190 23.61 -7.14 -10.29
N TRP A 191 22.54 -7.76 -10.81
CA TRP A 191 22.47 -8.23 -12.20
C TRP A 191 22.56 -7.08 -13.20
N LEU A 192 21.86 -5.97 -12.95
CA LEU A 192 21.80 -4.83 -13.86
C LEU A 192 23.19 -4.19 -14.04
N GLU A 193 23.94 -4.00 -12.95
CA GLU A 193 25.30 -3.44 -13.02
C GLU A 193 26.28 -4.29 -13.84
N GLN A 194 26.08 -5.62 -13.82
CA GLN A 194 26.93 -6.58 -14.53
C GLN A 194 26.57 -6.70 -16.01
N THR A 195 25.32 -6.42 -16.37
CA THR A 195 24.78 -6.74 -17.70
C THR A 195 24.45 -5.51 -18.55
N VAL A 196 24.45 -4.29 -17.99
CA VAL A 196 24.11 -3.06 -18.73
C VAL A 196 24.97 -2.83 -19.98
N ASP A 197 26.20 -3.32 -20.01
CA ASP A 197 27.08 -3.16 -21.19
C ASP A 197 26.73 -4.12 -22.34
N SER A 198 25.83 -5.09 -22.10
CA SER A 198 25.27 -5.92 -23.16
C SER A 198 24.30 -5.10 -24.02
N SER A 199 24.38 -5.24 -25.34
CA SER A 199 23.45 -4.57 -26.27
C SER A 199 21.99 -5.02 -26.13
N GLU A 200 21.72 -5.99 -25.25
CA GLU A 200 20.41 -6.59 -25.07
C GLU A 200 19.57 -5.92 -23.97
N VAL A 201 20.16 -5.24 -22.99
CA VAL A 201 19.39 -4.70 -21.85
C VAL A 201 18.66 -3.40 -22.20
N ASP A 202 17.35 -3.44 -22.15
CA ASP A 202 16.45 -2.29 -22.29
C ASP A 202 15.39 -2.23 -21.18
N GLU A 203 14.55 -1.19 -21.21
CA GLU A 203 13.53 -0.96 -20.19
C GLU A 203 12.55 -2.14 -20.05
N LEU A 204 12.17 -2.79 -21.16
CA LEU A 204 11.30 -3.98 -21.12
C LEU A 204 12.01 -5.17 -20.47
N THR A 205 13.26 -5.40 -20.82
CA THR A 205 14.10 -6.43 -20.19
C THR A 205 14.23 -6.17 -18.68
N ALA A 206 14.37 -4.92 -18.27
CA ALA A 206 14.43 -4.54 -16.85
C ALA A 206 13.11 -4.83 -16.12
N VAL A 207 11.95 -4.56 -16.75
CA VAL A 207 10.63 -4.95 -16.22
C VAL A 207 10.57 -6.45 -16.00
N GLU A 208 10.90 -7.25 -17.02
CA GLU A 208 10.84 -8.71 -16.95
C GLU A 208 11.77 -9.27 -15.87
N LYS A 209 13.02 -8.80 -15.82
CA LYS A 209 14.02 -9.27 -14.85
C LYS A 209 13.65 -8.89 -13.42
N SER A 210 13.15 -7.68 -13.19
CA SER A 210 12.68 -7.28 -11.85
C SER A 210 11.54 -8.19 -11.34
N ARG A 211 10.63 -8.61 -12.23
CA ARG A 211 9.58 -9.57 -11.92
C ARG A 211 10.13 -10.98 -11.70
N GLU A 212 11.06 -11.43 -12.55
CA GLU A 212 11.69 -12.75 -12.46
C GLU A 212 12.33 -12.94 -11.08
N PHE A 213 13.15 -11.98 -10.63
CA PHE A 213 13.77 -12.04 -9.31
C PHE A 213 12.73 -12.12 -8.20
N ARG A 214 11.68 -11.28 -8.22
CA ARG A 214 10.59 -11.33 -7.23
C ARG A 214 9.86 -12.67 -7.21
N SER A 215 9.62 -13.26 -8.39
CA SER A 215 8.91 -14.53 -8.53
C SER A 215 9.66 -15.73 -7.95
N SER A 216 10.96 -15.58 -7.68
CA SER A 216 11.77 -16.62 -7.04
C SER A 216 11.61 -16.69 -5.52
N TYR A 217 10.94 -15.72 -4.89
CA TYR A 217 10.74 -15.67 -3.45
C TYR A 217 9.40 -16.29 -3.03
N GLU A 218 9.39 -16.90 -1.85
CA GLU A 218 8.20 -17.50 -1.27
C GLU A 218 7.05 -16.48 -1.14
N ASN A 219 5.82 -16.98 -1.18
CA ASN A 219 4.58 -16.21 -1.09
C ASN A 219 4.34 -15.19 -2.22
N PHE A 220 5.22 -15.04 -3.22
CA PHE A 220 4.96 -14.19 -4.39
C PHE A 220 3.66 -14.61 -5.10
N VAL A 221 2.84 -13.63 -5.46
CA VAL A 221 1.57 -13.83 -6.18
C VAL A 221 1.63 -13.20 -7.57
N GLY A 222 2.12 -11.96 -7.65
CA GLY A 222 2.15 -11.17 -8.87
C GLY A 222 2.63 -9.75 -8.56
N LEU A 223 2.74 -8.93 -9.60
CA LEU A 223 3.08 -7.51 -9.41
C LEU A 223 1.89 -6.75 -8.79
N SER A 224 2.17 -5.75 -7.96
CA SER A 224 1.14 -4.88 -7.34
C SER A 224 0.71 -3.72 -8.23
N PHE A 225 1.46 -3.47 -9.29
CA PHE A 225 1.13 -2.56 -10.39
C PHE A 225 2.04 -2.85 -11.59
N SER A 226 1.81 -2.16 -12.70
CA SER A 226 2.70 -2.22 -13.87
C SER A 226 4.01 -1.51 -13.55
N THR A 227 5.12 -2.25 -13.48
CA THR A 227 6.47 -1.70 -13.28
C THR A 227 6.77 -0.54 -14.25
N ILE A 228 7.31 0.54 -13.70
CA ILE A 228 7.91 1.64 -14.46
C ILE A 228 9.42 1.39 -14.45
N ALA A 229 9.98 1.10 -15.61
CA ALA A 229 11.42 1.07 -15.83
C ALA A 229 11.73 2.13 -16.87
N SER A 230 12.60 3.09 -16.54
CA SER A 230 12.83 4.25 -17.39
C SER A 230 14.29 4.69 -17.40
N SER A 231 14.86 4.84 -18.61
CA SER A 231 16.24 5.28 -18.84
C SER A 231 16.26 6.73 -19.35
N GLY A 232 17.11 7.55 -18.74
CA GLY A 232 17.36 8.92 -19.18
C GLY A 232 16.06 9.74 -19.32
N PRO A 233 15.78 10.33 -20.50
CA PRO A 233 14.62 11.20 -20.70
C PRO A 233 13.27 10.55 -20.40
N ASN A 234 13.15 9.22 -20.54
CA ASN A 234 11.90 8.52 -20.20
C ASN A 234 11.57 8.62 -18.71
N GLY A 235 12.58 8.80 -17.86
CA GLY A 235 12.38 8.97 -16.41
C GLY A 235 11.63 10.25 -16.06
N ALA A 236 11.63 11.26 -16.93
CA ALA A 236 10.91 12.51 -16.69
C ALA A 236 9.37 12.35 -16.75
N PHE A 237 8.85 11.24 -17.27
CA PHE A 237 7.41 10.97 -17.30
C PHE A 237 7.00 10.16 -16.08
N VAL A 238 6.29 10.81 -15.13
CA VAL A 238 5.86 10.22 -13.84
C VAL A 238 5.16 8.87 -14.00
N HIS A 239 4.32 8.72 -15.02
CA HIS A 239 3.56 7.50 -15.30
C HIS A 239 4.04 6.77 -16.57
N TYR A 240 5.34 6.84 -16.87
CA TYR A 240 5.93 6.12 -18.00
C TYR A 240 5.63 4.63 -17.91
N LYS A 241 5.37 4.00 -19.05
CA LYS A 241 5.29 2.55 -19.17
C LYS A 241 6.04 2.15 -20.43
N PRO A 242 7.11 1.35 -20.33
CA PRO A 242 7.84 0.93 -21.51
C PRO A 242 6.94 0.11 -22.42
N LYS A 243 7.08 0.36 -23.72
CA LYS A 243 6.44 -0.38 -24.81
C LYS A 243 7.50 -0.63 -25.88
N GLU A 244 7.28 -1.60 -26.75
CA GLU A 244 8.22 -1.93 -27.83
C GLU A 244 8.64 -0.69 -28.65
N GLU A 245 7.71 0.25 -28.87
CA GLU A 245 7.95 1.44 -29.68
C GLU A 245 8.67 2.59 -28.94
N THR A 246 8.63 2.60 -27.60
CA THR A 246 9.20 3.67 -26.76
C THR A 246 10.39 3.21 -25.91
N CYS A 247 10.67 1.91 -25.92
CA CYS A 247 11.69 1.27 -25.11
C CYS A 247 13.08 1.80 -25.43
N ARG A 248 13.81 2.24 -24.39
CA ARG A 248 15.21 2.65 -24.51
C ARG A 248 16.14 1.54 -24.05
N LYS A 249 17.28 1.40 -24.73
CA LYS A 249 18.43 0.64 -24.23
C LYS A 249 18.98 1.34 -22.99
N LEU A 250 19.32 0.57 -21.97
CA LEU A 250 19.98 1.13 -20.79
C LEU A 250 21.45 1.39 -21.12
N SER A 251 22.02 2.39 -20.45
CA SER A 251 23.43 2.76 -20.63
C SER A 251 24.06 3.19 -19.30
N ARG A 252 25.39 3.30 -19.28
CA ARG A 252 26.12 3.86 -18.14
C ARG A 252 26.11 5.39 -18.10
N GLU A 253 25.61 6.04 -19.14
CA GLU A 253 25.61 7.50 -19.28
C GLU A 253 24.32 8.15 -18.75
N GLU A 254 23.30 7.35 -18.48
CA GLU A 254 21.97 7.83 -18.08
C GLU A 254 21.60 7.40 -16.65
N MET A 255 20.68 8.14 -16.05
CA MET A 255 19.95 7.68 -14.87
C MET A 255 18.93 6.63 -15.27
N PHE A 256 18.71 5.67 -14.37
CA PHE A 256 17.69 4.64 -14.49
C PHE A 256 16.77 4.70 -13.28
N LEU A 257 15.47 4.88 -13.51
CA LEU A 257 14.43 4.85 -12.48
C LEU A 257 13.64 3.55 -12.62
N LEU A 258 13.58 2.79 -11.53
CA LEU A 258 12.74 1.62 -11.38
C LEU A 258 11.73 1.86 -10.26
N ASP A 259 10.47 1.92 -10.61
CA ASP A 259 9.34 1.88 -9.69
C ASP A 259 8.56 0.59 -9.90
N SER A 260 8.50 -0.23 -8.87
CA SER A 260 7.99 -1.59 -8.96
C SER A 260 7.56 -2.12 -7.60
N GLY A 261 6.59 -3.02 -7.62
CA GLY A 261 6.13 -3.70 -6.41
C GLY A 261 5.48 -5.05 -6.71
N ALA A 262 5.20 -5.80 -5.66
CA ALA A 262 4.55 -7.09 -5.73
C ALA A 262 3.53 -7.31 -4.63
N HIS A 263 2.57 -8.17 -4.96
CA HIS A 263 1.79 -8.88 -3.96
C HIS A 263 2.53 -10.13 -3.52
N TYR A 264 2.66 -10.24 -2.21
CA TYR A 264 2.92 -11.49 -1.52
C TYR A 264 1.62 -11.88 -0.79
N LYS A 265 1.46 -13.16 -0.46
CA LYS A 265 0.26 -13.62 0.30
C LYS A 265 0.07 -12.89 1.63
N ASP A 266 1.14 -12.31 2.16
CA ASP A 266 1.27 -11.64 3.46
C ASP A 266 1.61 -10.14 3.34
N GLY A 267 1.58 -9.55 2.14
CA GLY A 267 1.89 -8.13 2.01
C GLY A 267 1.74 -7.56 0.59
N THR A 268 1.85 -6.24 0.49
CA THR A 268 1.92 -5.53 -0.78
C THR A 268 3.06 -4.54 -0.68
N THR A 269 3.94 -4.56 -1.67
CA THR A 269 5.11 -3.70 -1.72
C THR A 269 4.92 -2.63 -2.78
N ASP A 270 5.53 -1.48 -2.50
CA ASP A 270 5.71 -0.37 -3.43
C ASP A 270 7.08 0.26 -3.16
N VAL A 271 7.88 0.41 -4.20
CA VAL A 271 9.26 0.89 -4.06
C VAL A 271 9.80 1.42 -5.37
N THR A 272 10.22 2.67 -5.30
CA THR A 272 11.01 3.32 -6.34
C THR A 272 12.45 3.53 -5.90
N ARG A 273 13.38 3.13 -6.76
CA ARG A 273 14.80 3.52 -6.69
C ARG A 273 15.22 4.15 -8.00
N THR A 274 15.93 5.26 -7.87
CA THR A 274 16.65 5.87 -8.98
C THR A 274 18.15 5.63 -8.80
N VAL A 275 18.80 5.12 -9.84
CA VAL A 275 20.22 4.79 -9.85
C VAL A 275 20.90 5.40 -11.08
N HIS A 276 22.21 5.51 -11.03
CA HIS A 276 23.06 5.79 -12.18
C HIS A 276 24.00 4.61 -12.40
N LEU A 277 24.23 4.19 -13.65
CA LEU A 277 25.05 2.98 -13.94
C LEU A 277 26.52 3.30 -14.29
N GLY A 278 26.84 4.57 -14.57
CA GLY A 278 28.20 5.11 -14.64
C GLY A 278 28.43 6.23 -13.63
N VAL A 279 28.88 7.40 -14.10
CA VAL A 279 29.20 8.60 -13.29
C VAL A 279 28.10 9.66 -13.44
N PRO A 280 27.36 10.01 -12.37
CA PRO A 280 26.34 11.04 -12.44
C PRO A 280 26.95 12.45 -12.51
N THR A 281 26.25 13.37 -13.17
CA THR A 281 26.57 14.81 -13.20
C THR A 281 26.30 15.48 -11.85
N ASP A 282 26.90 16.63 -11.61
CA ASP A 282 26.66 17.41 -10.37
C ASP A 282 25.19 17.82 -10.22
N PHE A 283 24.53 18.19 -11.32
CA PHE A 283 23.10 18.54 -11.29
C PHE A 283 22.21 17.34 -10.95
N GLN A 284 22.52 16.13 -11.46
CA GLN A 284 21.80 14.91 -11.08
C GLN A 284 22.00 14.59 -9.59
N ARG A 285 23.22 14.74 -9.08
CA ARG A 285 23.52 14.53 -7.64
C ARG A 285 22.80 15.54 -6.77
N GLU A 286 22.81 16.82 -7.13
CA GLU A 286 22.08 17.86 -6.40
C GLU A 286 20.57 17.55 -6.35
N CYS A 287 19.95 17.25 -7.49
CA CYS A 287 18.52 16.94 -7.55
C CYS A 287 18.20 15.68 -6.72
N TYR A 288 19.00 14.62 -6.86
CA TYR A 288 18.81 13.38 -6.10
C TYR A 288 18.90 13.63 -4.60
N THR A 289 19.91 14.37 -4.15
CA THR A 289 20.07 14.68 -2.73
C THR A 289 18.92 15.54 -2.20
N ARG A 290 18.39 16.49 -2.97
CA ARG A 290 17.22 17.28 -2.53
C ARG A 290 15.96 16.43 -2.40
N VAL A 291 15.73 15.51 -3.33
CA VAL A 291 14.65 14.52 -3.22
C VAL A 291 14.85 13.63 -1.99
N LEU A 292 16.07 13.13 -1.77
CA LEU A 292 16.41 12.31 -0.61
C LEU A 292 16.19 13.07 0.70
N LYS A 293 16.57 14.35 0.79
CA LYS A 293 16.31 15.17 1.98
C LYS A 293 14.82 15.29 2.27
N GLY A 294 13.98 15.48 1.24
CA GLY A 294 12.52 15.44 1.39
C GLY A 294 12.01 14.10 1.92
N HIS A 295 12.56 13.00 1.41
CA HIS A 295 12.23 11.65 1.86
C HIS A 295 12.60 11.45 3.35
N ILE A 296 13.80 11.86 3.74
CA ILE A 296 14.30 11.79 5.12
C ILE A 296 13.45 12.66 6.05
N ALA A 297 13.05 13.86 5.60
CA ALA A 297 12.24 14.78 6.38
C ALA A 297 10.89 14.16 6.78
N ILE A 298 10.19 13.51 5.84
CA ILE A 298 8.96 12.76 6.15
C ILE A 298 9.26 11.63 7.13
N ARG A 299 10.25 10.79 6.82
CA ARG A 299 10.58 9.62 7.64
C ARG A 299 10.88 10.01 9.10
N ASN A 300 11.63 11.08 9.33
CA ASN A 300 12.06 11.50 10.66
C ASN A 300 11.03 12.40 11.39
N THR A 301 9.88 12.68 10.78
CA THR A 301 8.89 13.56 11.38
C THR A 301 8.28 12.95 12.64
N VAL A 302 8.31 13.71 13.75
CA VAL A 302 7.55 13.43 14.97
C VAL A 302 6.40 14.45 15.06
N CYS A 303 5.15 13.99 15.06
CA CYS A 303 3.97 14.86 15.07
C CYS A 303 2.85 14.33 15.98
N PRO A 304 1.87 15.15 16.39
CA PRO A 304 0.71 14.67 17.14
C PRO A 304 -0.07 13.58 16.39
N VAL A 305 -0.65 12.62 17.11
CA VAL A 305 -1.61 11.66 16.52
C VAL A 305 -2.75 12.45 15.84
N LYS A 306 -3.28 11.94 14.73
CA LYS A 306 -4.30 12.58 13.86
C LYS A 306 -3.83 13.79 13.06
N THR A 307 -2.54 14.10 13.03
CA THR A 307 -1.98 15.00 12.00
C THR A 307 -2.35 14.45 10.61
N LYS A 308 -2.89 15.29 9.73
CA LYS A 308 -3.30 14.89 8.37
C LYS A 308 -2.13 14.98 7.41
N GLY A 309 -2.10 14.14 6.38
CA GLY A 309 -0.94 14.07 5.49
C GLY A 309 -0.69 15.36 4.69
N ASN A 310 -1.73 16.17 4.44
CA ASN A 310 -1.57 17.48 3.79
C ASN A 310 -0.80 18.51 4.65
N GLN A 311 -0.64 18.25 5.95
CA GLN A 311 0.20 19.06 6.84
C GLN A 311 1.68 18.65 6.77
N LEU A 312 1.99 17.51 6.16
CA LEU A 312 3.33 16.93 6.08
C LEU A 312 3.95 17.06 4.68
N ASP A 313 3.14 17.11 3.62
CA ASP A 313 3.56 17.16 2.21
C ASP A 313 4.63 18.25 1.92
N CYS A 314 4.55 19.41 2.57
CA CYS A 314 5.54 20.48 2.38
C CYS A 314 6.95 20.10 2.87
N LEU A 315 7.08 19.21 3.86
CA LEU A 315 8.36 18.76 4.40
C LEU A 315 9.14 17.97 3.33
N ALA A 316 8.43 17.21 2.50
CA ALA A 316 9.03 16.48 1.38
C ALA A 316 9.45 17.38 0.21
N ARG A 317 8.96 18.62 0.16
CA ARG A 317 9.15 19.54 -0.98
C ARG A 317 10.12 20.68 -0.68
N ILE A 318 10.28 21.07 0.58
CA ILE A 318 10.97 22.30 0.96
C ILE A 318 12.40 22.38 0.39
N HIS A 319 13.11 21.26 0.29
CA HIS A 319 14.47 21.21 -0.24
C HIS A 319 14.56 21.41 -1.76
N LEU A 320 13.50 21.07 -2.50
CA LEU A 320 13.34 21.38 -3.92
C LEU A 320 12.88 22.82 -4.10
N TRP A 321 11.90 23.28 -3.30
CA TRP A 321 11.37 24.65 -3.36
C TRP A 321 12.46 25.71 -3.12
N ASN A 322 13.42 25.44 -2.23
CA ASN A 322 14.54 26.34 -1.95
C ASN A 322 15.40 26.66 -3.18
N VAL A 323 15.30 25.88 -4.26
CA VAL A 323 16.00 26.11 -5.54
C VAL A 323 15.03 26.22 -6.72
N GLY A 324 13.74 26.43 -6.47
CA GLY A 324 12.74 26.62 -7.51
C GLY A 324 12.30 25.34 -8.23
N LEU A 325 12.57 24.16 -7.65
CA LEU A 325 12.14 22.86 -8.18
C LEU A 325 10.88 22.36 -7.45
N ASP A 326 10.10 21.49 -8.08
CA ASP A 326 8.93 20.82 -7.49
C ASP A 326 8.61 19.52 -8.25
N TYR A 327 7.62 18.74 -7.77
CA TYR A 327 7.07 17.57 -8.45
C TYR A 327 5.54 17.56 -8.45
N ASN A 328 4.93 17.05 -9.54
CA ASN A 328 3.50 17.19 -9.81
C ASN A 328 2.65 15.97 -9.43
N HIS A 329 2.98 15.32 -8.31
CA HIS A 329 2.19 14.24 -7.71
C HIS A 329 2.21 14.35 -6.17
N GLY A 330 1.45 13.50 -5.48
CA GLY A 330 1.47 13.41 -4.01
C GLY A 330 2.80 12.89 -3.47
N THR A 331 3.09 13.16 -2.21
CA THR A 331 4.25 12.59 -1.50
C THR A 331 3.99 11.16 -1.05
N GLY A 332 2.74 10.73 -0.91
CA GLY A 332 2.43 9.33 -0.63
C GLY A 332 0.96 9.01 -0.46
N HIS A 333 0.67 7.72 -0.36
CA HIS A 333 -0.67 7.13 -0.25
C HIS A 333 -0.68 5.95 0.73
N GLY A 334 -1.84 5.59 1.26
CA GLY A 334 -1.99 4.36 2.02
C GLY A 334 -1.72 3.11 1.17
N VAL A 335 -1.30 2.02 1.82
CA VAL A 335 -1.08 0.72 1.15
C VAL A 335 -1.79 -0.40 1.91
N GLY A 336 -2.50 -1.26 1.17
CA GLY A 336 -3.27 -2.37 1.73
C GLY A 336 -2.44 -3.63 2.01
N HIS A 337 -2.91 -4.47 2.94
CA HIS A 337 -2.28 -5.76 3.25
C HIS A 337 -2.74 -6.85 2.26
N TYR A 338 -1.90 -7.16 1.27
CA TYR A 338 -2.24 -8.02 0.13
C TYR A 338 -3.57 -7.57 -0.51
N LEU A 339 -3.68 -6.27 -0.78
CA LEU A 339 -4.85 -5.58 -1.35
C LEU A 339 -4.33 -4.51 -2.33
N ASN A 340 -5.09 -3.47 -2.61
CA ASN A 340 -4.64 -2.39 -3.48
C ASN A 340 -3.33 -1.76 -2.98
N VAL A 341 -2.42 -1.48 -3.91
CA VAL A 341 -1.20 -0.72 -3.63
C VAL A 341 -1.53 0.73 -3.27
N HIS A 342 -2.53 1.32 -3.92
CA HIS A 342 -3.11 2.61 -3.54
C HIS A 342 -4.37 2.38 -2.71
N GLU A 343 -4.29 2.64 -1.41
CA GLU A 343 -5.37 2.42 -0.45
C GLU A 343 -5.81 3.73 0.24
N ASP A 344 -7.04 4.13 -0.04
CA ASP A 344 -7.72 5.24 0.65
C ASP A 344 -7.98 4.92 2.14
N PRO A 345 -8.19 5.94 3.00
CA PRO A 345 -8.32 7.37 2.70
C PRO A 345 -7.11 8.20 3.12
N ILE A 346 -6.07 7.57 3.69
CA ILE A 346 -4.87 8.25 4.14
C ILE A 346 -3.94 8.54 2.95
N GLY A 347 -3.27 9.68 2.97
CA GLY A 347 -2.23 10.01 2.01
C GLY A 347 -1.53 11.31 2.36
N ILE A 348 -0.31 11.49 1.87
CA ILE A 348 0.49 12.70 2.04
C ILE A 348 0.44 13.47 0.72
N HIS A 349 -0.38 14.52 0.67
CA HIS A 349 -0.63 15.25 -0.56
C HIS A 349 -0.97 16.71 -0.27
N ARG A 350 -0.53 17.66 -1.11
CA ARG A 350 -0.83 19.11 -0.95
C ARG A 350 -2.33 19.42 -0.86
N ARG A 351 -3.13 18.76 -1.70
CA ARG A 351 -4.61 18.84 -1.67
C ARG A 351 -5.16 18.15 -0.42
N PRO A 352 -6.12 18.76 0.28
CA PRO A 352 -6.76 18.12 1.42
C PRO A 352 -7.62 16.94 0.94
N TYR A 353 -7.53 15.83 1.68
CA TYR A 353 -8.46 14.70 1.55
C TYR A 353 -9.53 14.82 2.64
N PRO A 354 -10.81 15.06 2.29
CA PRO A 354 -11.87 15.26 3.27
C PRO A 354 -12.01 14.08 4.24
N GLU A 355 -11.87 12.86 3.72
CA GLU A 355 -12.04 11.61 4.45
C GLU A 355 -10.77 11.11 5.15
N ASP A 356 -9.66 11.85 5.08
CA ASP A 356 -8.41 11.49 5.77
C ASP A 356 -8.63 11.54 7.30
N PRO A 357 -8.50 10.39 8.00
CA PRO A 357 -8.67 10.28 9.45
C PRO A 357 -7.49 10.85 10.25
N GLY A 358 -6.41 11.24 9.58
CA GLY A 358 -5.11 11.58 10.16
C GLY A 358 -4.33 10.35 10.62
N LEU A 359 -3.03 10.53 10.81
CA LEU A 359 -2.10 9.46 11.19
C LEU A 359 -2.50 8.77 12.49
N ASP A 360 -2.41 7.45 12.50
CA ASP A 360 -2.57 6.61 13.68
C ASP A 360 -1.63 5.41 13.62
N VAL A 361 -1.29 4.87 14.78
CA VAL A 361 -0.36 3.74 14.90
C VAL A 361 -0.87 2.53 14.11
N GLY A 362 0.01 1.94 13.31
CA GLY A 362 -0.29 0.78 12.45
C GLY A 362 -0.78 1.13 11.05
N MET A 363 -0.91 2.41 10.69
CA MET A 363 -1.11 2.81 9.28
C MET A 363 0.17 2.58 8.48
N VAL A 364 0.02 2.18 7.21
CA VAL A 364 1.13 1.96 6.26
C VAL A 364 0.94 2.90 5.07
N ILE A 365 1.98 3.68 4.74
CA ILE A 365 1.94 4.79 3.78
C ILE A 365 3.23 4.78 2.94
N SER A 366 3.15 5.11 1.65
CA SER A 366 4.32 5.44 0.84
C SER A 366 4.91 6.80 1.22
N ASN A 367 6.21 6.96 0.98
CA ASN A 367 6.98 8.20 1.12
C ASN A 367 7.88 8.34 -0.11
N GLU A 368 7.39 9.05 -1.11
CA GLU A 368 7.85 8.98 -2.51
C GLU A 368 8.07 10.35 -3.17
N PRO A 369 8.82 11.30 -2.57
CA PRO A 369 9.14 12.54 -3.27
C PRO A 369 9.91 12.27 -4.57
N GLY A 370 9.82 13.21 -5.51
CA GLY A 370 10.50 13.11 -6.78
C GLY A 370 10.92 14.45 -7.39
N TYR A 371 11.57 14.38 -8.55
CA TYR A 371 11.88 15.52 -9.42
C TYR A 371 12.02 15.00 -10.85
N TYR A 372 11.49 15.75 -11.82
CA TYR A 372 11.41 15.31 -13.21
C TYR A 372 11.84 16.44 -14.15
N GLN A 373 13.01 16.26 -14.78
CA GLN A 373 13.57 17.20 -15.75
C GLN A 373 13.18 16.75 -17.16
N GLU A 374 12.26 17.48 -17.80
CA GLU A 374 11.85 17.19 -19.18
C GLU A 374 13.05 17.11 -20.13
N GLY A 375 13.07 16.05 -20.96
CA GLY A 375 14.15 15.77 -21.90
C GLY A 375 15.47 15.30 -21.26
N GLY A 376 15.54 15.21 -19.93
CA GLY A 376 16.75 14.87 -19.18
C GLY A 376 16.65 13.56 -18.43
N PHE A 377 16.10 13.61 -17.21
CA PHE A 377 16.02 12.47 -16.30
C PHE A 377 14.86 12.65 -15.30
N GLY A 378 14.50 11.57 -14.62
CA GLY A 378 13.60 11.61 -13.47
C GLY A 378 14.22 10.96 -12.26
N ILE A 379 13.77 11.41 -11.09
CA ILE A 379 14.16 10.92 -9.79
C ILE A 379 12.89 10.72 -8.98
N ARG A 380 12.76 9.54 -8.40
CA ARG A 380 11.84 9.27 -7.30
C ARG A 380 12.53 8.33 -6.31
N ILE A 381 12.32 8.61 -5.03
CA ILE A 381 12.86 7.80 -3.94
C ILE A 381 11.69 7.45 -3.05
N GLU A 382 11.34 6.17 -3.04
CA GLU A 382 10.14 5.71 -2.38
C GLU A 382 10.39 4.55 -1.44
N ASN A 383 9.87 4.69 -0.22
CA ASN A 383 9.73 3.61 0.74
C ASN A 383 8.28 3.54 1.19
N LEU A 384 7.83 2.34 1.58
CA LEU A 384 6.75 2.22 2.53
C LEU A 384 7.28 2.37 3.95
N VAL A 385 6.50 3.08 4.75
CA VAL A 385 6.72 3.29 6.18
C VAL A 385 5.45 2.93 6.94
N HIS A 386 5.59 2.52 8.20
CA HIS A 386 4.45 2.38 9.10
C HIS A 386 4.51 3.39 10.25
N VAL A 387 3.33 3.83 10.69
CA VAL A 387 3.20 4.81 11.78
C VAL A 387 3.34 4.10 13.11
N VAL A 388 4.24 4.59 13.97
CA VAL A 388 4.48 4.09 15.32
C VAL A 388 4.35 5.20 16.35
N ALA A 389 4.17 4.84 17.62
CA ALA A 389 4.16 5.81 18.71
C ALA A 389 5.56 6.44 18.87
N ALA A 390 5.61 7.76 19.05
CA ALA A 390 6.85 8.49 19.31
C ALA A 390 7.00 8.81 20.80
N SER A 391 8.20 8.56 21.33
CA SER A 391 8.61 9.05 22.64
C SER A 391 9.06 10.51 22.54
N THR A 392 8.52 11.37 23.38
CA THR A 392 8.88 12.81 23.42
C THR A 392 9.28 13.23 24.83
N ASN A 393 10.10 14.28 24.93
CA ASN A 393 10.63 14.75 26.20
C ASN A 393 9.58 15.43 27.10
N TYR A 394 8.45 15.85 26.53
CA TYR A 394 7.40 16.59 27.22
C TYR A 394 6.06 15.86 27.10
N ASN A 395 5.30 15.81 28.18
CA ASN A 395 4.00 15.13 28.21
C ASN A 395 2.87 16.06 27.71
N CYS A 396 2.86 16.36 26.41
CA CYS A 396 1.90 17.27 25.76
C CYS A 396 0.87 16.56 24.87
N GLY A 397 0.60 15.28 25.12
CA GLY A 397 -0.29 14.45 24.31
C GLY A 397 0.43 13.28 23.64
N LYS A 398 -0.28 12.57 22.76
CA LYS A 398 0.28 11.42 22.03
C LYS A 398 0.89 11.88 20.72
N PHE A 399 2.10 11.42 20.44
CA PHE A 399 2.84 11.70 19.22
C PHE A 399 3.12 10.40 18.46
N VAL A 400 3.32 10.53 17.15
CA VAL A 400 3.69 9.45 16.23
C VAL A 400 4.92 9.83 15.43
N THR A 401 5.61 8.80 14.95
CA THR A 401 6.72 8.86 14.00
C THR A 401 6.59 7.67 13.04
N PHE A 402 7.58 7.47 12.18
CA PHE A 402 7.59 6.41 11.18
C PHE A 402 8.76 5.44 11.40
N GLU A 403 8.55 4.17 11.06
CA GLU A 403 9.63 3.20 10.85
C GLU A 403 9.58 2.64 9.43
N ASP A 404 10.75 2.28 8.90
CA ASP A 404 10.92 1.80 7.54
C ASP A 404 10.43 0.36 7.36
N LEU A 405 9.65 0.12 6.30
CA LEU A 405 9.32 -1.23 5.82
C LEU A 405 10.16 -1.62 4.62
N THR A 406 10.44 -0.69 3.71
CA THR A 406 11.28 -0.94 2.53
C THR A 406 12.76 -0.95 2.88
N PHE A 407 13.46 -2.04 2.52
CA PHE A 407 14.90 -2.21 2.76
C PHE A 407 15.69 -2.36 1.45
N VAL A 408 15.91 -1.24 0.76
CA VAL A 408 16.73 -1.19 -0.46
C VAL A 408 17.65 0.02 -0.36
N PRO A 409 18.98 -0.13 -0.52
CA PRO A 409 19.89 0.99 -0.32
C PRO A 409 19.60 2.18 -1.24
N HIS A 410 19.72 3.40 -0.71
CA HIS A 410 19.88 4.61 -1.54
C HIS A 410 21.26 4.61 -2.19
N GLN A 411 21.36 4.93 -3.48
CA GLN A 411 22.62 4.82 -4.20
C GLN A 411 23.61 5.93 -3.80
N ARG A 412 24.73 5.55 -3.18
CA ARG A 412 25.69 6.47 -2.56
C ARG A 412 26.30 7.49 -3.54
N LYS A 413 26.64 7.07 -4.76
CA LYS A 413 27.26 7.97 -5.76
C LYS A 413 26.33 9.08 -6.29
N LEU A 414 25.02 8.93 -6.13
CA LEU A 414 24.05 9.98 -6.44
C LEU A 414 23.89 10.99 -5.31
N ILE A 415 24.48 10.74 -4.15
CA ILE A 415 24.39 11.63 -3.00
C ILE A 415 25.52 12.66 -3.09
N ASP A 416 25.19 13.93 -2.92
CA ASP A 416 26.10 15.00 -2.59
C ASP A 416 26.17 15.20 -1.07
N PRO A 417 27.24 14.72 -0.39
CA PRO A 417 27.38 14.88 1.05
C PRO A 417 27.43 16.34 1.50
N GLY A 418 27.84 17.27 0.62
CA GLY A 418 27.90 18.69 0.95
C GLY A 418 26.54 19.35 1.19
N LEU A 419 25.44 18.70 0.76
CA LEU A 419 24.08 19.16 0.98
C LEU A 419 23.39 18.50 2.19
N LEU A 420 24.04 17.50 2.80
CA LEU A 420 23.48 16.75 3.92
C LEU A 420 23.84 17.37 5.28
N THR A 421 22.90 17.28 6.22
CA THR A 421 23.19 17.52 7.64
C THR A 421 23.79 16.26 8.27
N SER A 422 24.39 16.39 9.46
CA SER A 422 24.88 15.24 10.23
C SER A 422 23.78 14.23 10.54
N ASP A 423 22.57 14.70 10.83
CA ASP A 423 21.44 13.83 11.18
C ASP A 423 20.95 13.06 9.94
N GLU A 424 21.00 13.67 8.75
CA GLU A 424 20.66 13.01 7.50
C GLU A 424 21.70 11.95 7.11
N VAL A 425 23.00 12.23 7.30
CA VAL A 425 24.07 11.23 7.13
C VAL A 425 23.86 10.07 8.10
N SER A 426 23.64 10.37 9.38
CA SER A 426 23.39 9.35 10.41
C SER A 426 22.16 8.50 10.10
N TYR A 427 21.09 9.11 9.58
CA TYR A 427 19.93 8.36 9.10
C TYR A 427 20.29 7.40 7.97
N ILE A 428 21.00 7.87 6.93
CA ILE A 428 21.35 7.04 5.78
C ILE A 428 22.21 5.85 6.22
N ASP A 429 23.23 6.08 7.05
CA ASP A 429 24.10 5.01 7.55
C ASP A 429 23.33 4.00 8.42
N SER A 430 22.41 4.48 9.24
CA SER A 430 21.54 3.62 10.06
C SER A 430 20.58 2.80 9.18
N TYR A 431 19.98 3.43 8.17
CA TYR A 431 19.09 2.77 7.22
C TYR A 431 19.83 1.71 6.38
N HIS A 432 21.03 2.03 5.89
CA HIS A 432 21.89 1.09 5.17
C HIS A 432 22.33 -0.08 6.06
N THR A 433 22.61 0.17 7.33
CA THR A 433 22.85 -0.89 8.32
C THR A 433 21.64 -1.82 8.45
N LEU A 434 20.43 -1.27 8.59
CA LEU A 434 19.19 -2.06 8.66
C LEU A 434 18.97 -2.89 7.38
N CYS A 435 19.27 -2.34 6.20
CA CYS A 435 19.22 -3.10 4.94
C CYS A 435 20.16 -4.31 5.00
N ARG A 436 21.41 -4.11 5.42
CA ARG A 436 22.42 -5.17 5.56
C ARG A 436 22.00 -6.24 6.56
N GLU A 437 21.43 -5.85 7.68
CA GLU A 437 21.00 -6.78 8.73
C GLU A 437 19.81 -7.64 8.26
N LYS A 438 18.74 -6.99 7.77
CA LYS A 438 17.49 -7.69 7.43
C LYS A 438 17.59 -8.43 6.09
N VAL A 439 17.93 -7.72 5.02
CA VAL A 439 18.01 -8.31 3.67
C VAL A 439 19.25 -9.18 3.53
N GLY A 440 20.38 -8.74 4.09
CA GLY A 440 21.62 -9.53 4.04
C GLY A 440 21.52 -10.85 4.79
N ALA A 441 20.76 -10.92 5.89
CA ALA A 441 20.47 -12.20 6.55
C ALA A 441 19.73 -13.18 5.63
N LEU A 442 18.68 -12.72 4.94
CA LEU A 442 17.91 -13.55 4.00
C LEU A 442 18.75 -13.98 2.78
N LEU A 443 19.49 -13.06 2.17
CA LEU A 443 20.38 -13.37 1.04
C LEU A 443 21.43 -14.42 1.45
N ARG A 444 21.99 -14.33 2.66
CA ARG A 444 22.94 -15.29 3.20
C ARG A 444 22.29 -16.67 3.40
N SER A 445 21.10 -16.74 4.00
CA SER A 445 20.41 -18.01 4.22
C SER A 445 20.03 -18.72 2.92
N LEU A 446 19.77 -17.95 1.85
CA LEU A 446 19.44 -18.47 0.52
C LEU A 446 20.67 -18.69 -0.38
N GLY A 447 21.89 -18.41 0.10
CA GLY A 447 23.13 -18.58 -0.69
C GLY A 447 23.30 -17.60 -1.86
N LYS A 448 22.61 -16.46 -1.84
CA LYS A 448 22.62 -15.43 -2.90
C LYS A 448 23.86 -14.53 -2.82
N THR A 449 25.03 -15.12 -3.04
CA THR A 449 26.34 -14.50 -2.78
C THR A 449 26.59 -13.20 -3.53
N GLU A 450 26.25 -13.11 -4.82
CA GLU A 450 26.52 -11.91 -5.63
C GLU A 450 25.65 -10.72 -5.24
N ALA A 451 24.37 -10.96 -4.90
CA ALA A 451 23.49 -9.94 -4.36
C ALA A 451 23.92 -9.49 -2.96
N LEU A 452 24.40 -10.41 -2.12
CA LEU A 452 24.93 -10.07 -0.80
C LEU A 452 26.18 -9.19 -0.89
N LYS A 453 27.12 -9.51 -1.81
CA LYS A 453 28.30 -8.67 -2.06
C LYS A 453 27.91 -7.28 -2.54
N TRP A 454 26.95 -7.21 -3.47
CA TRP A 454 26.39 -5.93 -3.94
C TRP A 454 25.79 -5.12 -2.78
N LEU A 455 24.94 -5.74 -1.96
CA LEU A 455 24.30 -5.09 -0.82
C LEU A 455 25.33 -4.55 0.18
N ILE A 456 26.36 -5.31 0.51
CA ILE A 456 27.42 -4.86 1.44
C ILE A 456 28.11 -3.61 0.88
N ARG A 457 28.51 -3.62 -0.40
CA ARG A 457 29.19 -2.49 -1.04
C ARG A 457 28.31 -1.23 -1.10
N GLU A 458 27.03 -1.38 -1.42
CA GLU A 458 26.09 -0.26 -1.53
C GLU A 458 25.61 0.28 -0.17
N THR A 459 25.88 -0.44 0.92
CA THR A 459 25.52 -0.06 2.30
C THR A 459 26.71 0.35 3.15
N GLU A 460 27.89 0.55 2.55
CA GLU A 460 29.02 1.11 3.29
C GLU A 460 28.70 2.54 3.78
N PRO A 461 29.14 2.94 4.98
CA PRO A 461 28.85 4.26 5.54
C PRO A 461 29.23 5.41 4.60
N LEU A 462 28.47 6.49 4.60
CA LEU A 462 28.81 7.73 3.90
C LEU A 462 29.95 8.48 4.59
N GLY A 463 30.06 8.37 5.92
CA GLY A 463 31.17 8.92 6.70
C GLY A 463 30.76 9.94 7.74
#